data_AF-D0UNB0-F1
#
_entry.id   AF-D0UNB0-F1
#
_cell.length_a   1.000
_cell.length_b   1.000
_cell.length_c   1.000
_cell.angle_alpha   90.00
_cell.angle_beta   90.00
_cell.angle_gamma   90.00
#
_symmetry.space_group_name_H-M   'P 1'
#
loop_
_entity.id
_entity.type
_entity.pdbx_description
1 polymer ?
#
loop_
_entity_poly.entity_id
_entity_poly.type
_entity_poly.pdbx_seq_one_letter_code
_entity_poly.pdbx_strand_id
1 'polypeptide(L)'
;ALEDTWRNLQKIIKERDIELSKEAQRQEDNDHLRREFAKHANALHQWLTDTRMWLLDGSSMMEGSGSLEAQLEATKRKAAEVRGKRGDLKRIEDLGALLEEQLILDNRYTEHGTVGLAQQWDQLDQLGMRMQHNLEQQIQARNQSGVTEDALKEFS
;
A
#
# COMPACT_ATOMS: atom_id res chain seq x y z
N ALA A 1 47.27 22.25 37.15
CA ALA A 1 45.98 21.82 37.73
C ALA A 1 44.80 22.59 37.10
N LEU A 2 44.59 23.88 37.42
CA LEU A 2 43.42 24.63 36.90
C LEU A 2 43.49 24.91 35.38
N GLU A 3 44.69 25.21 34.87
CA GLU A 3 44.91 25.39 33.42
C GLU A 3 44.70 24.09 32.64
N ASP A 4 45.13 22.95 33.19
CA ASP A 4 44.96 21.64 32.57
C ASP A 4 43.47 21.26 32.51
N THR A 5 42.73 21.52 33.59
CA THR A 5 41.27 21.31 33.61
C THR A 5 40.55 22.21 32.61
N TRP A 6 41.01 23.46 32.45
CA TRP A 6 40.43 24.39 31.48
C TRP A 6 40.67 23.95 30.04
N ARG A 7 41.91 23.54 29.70
CA ARG A 7 42.24 22.98 28.38
C ARG A 7 41.45 21.71 28.08
N ASN A 8 41.27 20.85 29.08
CA ASN A 8 40.46 19.64 28.94
C ASN A 8 38.98 19.97 28.67
N LEU A 9 38.41 20.95 29.37
CA LEU A 9 37.03 21.40 29.14
C LEU A 9 36.85 21.92 27.71
N GLN A 10 37.78 22.75 27.21
CA GLN A 10 37.73 23.25 25.83
C GLN A 10 37.80 22.12 24.79
N LYS A 11 38.58 21.07 25.08
CA LYS A 11 38.65 19.87 24.22
C LYS A 11 37.31 19.14 24.20
N ILE A 12 36.73 18.86 25.37
CA ILE A 12 35.43 18.17 25.51
C ILE A 12 34.32 18.93 24.78
N ILE A 13 34.29 20.26 24.89
CA ILE A 13 33.29 21.10 24.19
C ILE A 13 33.39 20.90 22.67
N LYS A 14 34.61 20.97 22.11
CA LYS A 14 34.80 20.77 20.66
C LYS A 14 34.42 19.36 20.20
N GLU A 15 34.78 18.35 20.99
CA GLU A 15 34.39 16.96 20.70
C GLU A 15 32.87 16.80 20.73
N ARG A 16 32.21 17.45 21.68
CA ARG A 16 30.75 17.44 21.79
C ARG A 16 30.07 18.14 20.63
N ASP A 17 30.59 19.28 20.17
CA ASP A 17 30.05 19.99 19.01
C ASP A 17 30.10 19.12 17.74
N ILE A 18 31.17 18.35 17.58
CA ILE A 18 31.30 17.39 16.46
C ILE A 18 30.26 16.28 16.57
N GLU A 19 30.07 15.69 17.76
CA GLU A 19 29.04 14.68 17.99
C GLU A 19 27.63 15.20 17.72
N LEU A 20 27.32 16.41 18.20
CA LEU A 20 26.02 17.05 17.97
C LEU A 20 25.77 17.33 16.49
N SER A 21 26.79 17.77 15.75
CA SER A 21 26.66 17.98 14.31
C SER A 21 26.41 16.67 13.55
N LYS A 22 27.09 15.57 13.92
CA LYS A 22 26.85 14.25 13.33
C LYS A 22 25.44 13.74 13.64
N GLU A 23 24.99 13.90 14.88
CA GLU A 23 23.65 13.49 15.27
C GLU A 23 22.57 14.33 14.57
N ALA A 24 22.79 15.64 14.41
CA ALA A 24 21.86 16.50 13.66
C ALA A 24 21.71 16.03 12.21
N GLN A 25 22.82 15.72 11.53
CA GLN A 25 22.77 15.17 10.16
C GLN A 25 22.01 13.83 10.12
N ARG A 26 22.29 12.93 11.08
CA ARG A 26 21.58 11.65 11.18
C ARG A 26 20.07 11.84 11.33
N GLN A 27 19.63 12.82 12.14
CA GLN A 27 18.21 13.12 12.31
C GLN A 27 17.57 13.69 11.03
N GLU A 28 18.30 14.50 10.26
CA GLU A 28 17.85 15.00 8.96
C GLU A 28 17.67 13.86 7.94
N ASP A 29 18.67 12.98 7.84
CA ASP A 29 18.64 11.81 6.96
C ASP A 29 17.48 10.86 7.35
N ASN A 30 17.28 10.66 8.66
CA ASN A 30 16.17 9.86 9.17
C ASN A 30 14.79 10.48 8.86
N ASP A 31 14.64 11.81 8.96
CA ASP A 31 13.40 12.49 8.58
C ASP A 31 13.13 12.38 7.07
N HIS A 32 14.19 12.46 6.25
CA HIS A 32 14.09 12.24 4.81
C HIS A 32 13.57 10.83 4.49
N LEU A 33 14.15 9.80 5.12
CA LEU A 33 13.72 8.41 4.93
C LEU A 33 12.27 8.18 5.37
N ARG A 34 11.85 8.77 6.50
CA ARG A 34 10.45 8.75 6.96
C ARG A 34 9.50 9.34 5.92
N ARG A 35 9.85 10.49 5.33
CA ARG A 35 9.02 11.15 4.31
C ARG A 35 8.92 10.32 3.03
N GLU A 36 10.02 9.75 2.57
CA GLU A 36 10.01 8.90 1.36
C GLU A 36 9.16 7.65 1.57
N PHE A 37 9.30 6.95 2.71
CA PHE A 37 8.42 5.84 3.04
C PHE A 37 6.94 6.27 3.06
N ALA A 38 6.62 7.35 3.76
CA ALA A 38 5.26 7.83 3.91
C ALA A 38 4.61 8.22 2.58
N LYS A 39 5.37 8.86 1.69
CA LYS A 39 4.91 9.21 0.34
C LYS A 39 4.46 7.97 -0.44
N HIS A 40 5.25 6.90 -0.42
CA HIS A 40 4.90 5.65 -1.10
C HIS A 40 3.76 4.90 -0.41
N ALA A 41 3.81 4.82 0.92
CA ALA A 41 2.79 4.17 1.73
C ALA A 41 1.40 4.80 1.55
N ASN A 42 1.30 6.13 1.65
CA ASN A 42 0.04 6.86 1.48
C ASN A 42 -0.50 6.73 0.06
N ALA A 43 0.37 6.80 -0.96
CA ALA A 43 -0.04 6.63 -2.35
C ALA A 43 -0.57 5.23 -2.64
N LEU A 44 0.10 4.18 -2.14
CA LEU A 44 -0.38 2.80 -2.30
C LEU A 44 -1.67 2.58 -1.52
N HIS A 45 -1.78 3.08 -0.29
CA HIS A 45 -2.99 2.96 0.52
C HIS A 45 -4.20 3.55 -0.20
N GLN A 46 -4.09 4.80 -0.68
CA GLN A 46 -5.17 5.46 -1.41
C GLN A 46 -5.59 4.63 -2.63
N TRP A 47 -4.62 4.15 -3.41
CA TRP A 47 -4.90 3.33 -4.58
C TRP A 47 -5.60 2.00 -4.24
N LEU A 48 -5.18 1.33 -3.16
CA LEU A 48 -5.79 0.10 -2.67
C LEU A 48 -7.24 0.34 -2.25
N THR A 49 -7.49 1.42 -1.51
CA THR A 49 -8.83 1.82 -1.06
C THR A 49 -9.73 2.13 -2.25
N ASP A 50 -9.28 2.97 -3.19
CA ASP A 50 -10.05 3.33 -4.39
C ASP A 50 -10.35 2.11 -5.25
N THR A 51 -9.37 1.22 -5.43
CA THR A 51 -9.55 -0.01 -6.20
C THR A 51 -10.51 -0.98 -5.53
N ARG A 52 -10.46 -1.09 -4.20
CA ARG A 52 -11.41 -1.89 -3.42
C ARG A 52 -12.82 -1.33 -3.55
N MET A 53 -13.00 -0.02 -3.44
CA MET A 53 -14.29 0.62 -3.63
C MET A 53 -14.80 0.40 -5.06
N TRP A 54 -13.94 0.52 -6.07
CA TRP A 54 -14.31 0.24 -7.45
C TRP A 54 -14.75 -1.23 -7.65
N LEU A 55 -14.05 -2.19 -7.05
CA LEU A 55 -14.44 -3.60 -7.14
C LEU A 55 -15.76 -3.89 -6.43
N LEU A 56 -16.02 -3.29 -5.27
CA LEU A 56 -17.24 -3.54 -4.51
C LEU A 56 -18.46 -2.76 -5.02
N ASP A 57 -18.28 -1.48 -5.34
CA ASP A 57 -19.36 -0.53 -5.64
C ASP A 57 -19.45 -0.23 -7.15
N GLY A 58 -18.30 -0.12 -7.82
CA GLY A 58 -18.22 0.11 -9.27
C GLY A 58 -18.67 -1.09 -10.12
N SER A 59 -18.46 -2.31 -9.62
CA SER A 59 -19.03 -3.53 -10.25
C SER A 59 -20.56 -3.57 -10.11
N SER A 60 -21.10 -3.08 -8.97
CA SER A 60 -22.54 -2.98 -8.73
C SER A 60 -23.18 -1.84 -9.54
N MET A 61 -22.51 -0.70 -9.74
CA MET A 61 -22.99 0.34 -10.65
C MET A 61 -23.03 -0.10 -12.14
N MET A 62 -22.34 -1.19 -12.48
CA MET A 62 -22.50 -1.89 -13.77
C MET A 62 -23.68 -2.88 -13.81
N GLU A 63 -24.39 -3.16 -12.71
CA GLU A 63 -25.61 -3.98 -12.67
C GLU A 63 -26.75 -3.38 -13.51
N GLY A 64 -26.65 -2.10 -13.88
CA GLY A 64 -27.61 -1.41 -14.73
C GLY A 64 -27.25 -1.27 -16.21
N SER A 65 -26.01 -1.56 -16.65
CA SER A 65 -25.58 -1.16 -18.01
C SER A 65 -24.59 -2.07 -18.76
N GLY A 66 -24.06 -3.14 -18.17
CA GLY A 66 -23.10 -4.03 -18.85
C GLY A 66 -23.41 -5.51 -18.69
N SER A 67 -23.26 -6.29 -19.77
CA SER A 67 -23.33 -7.77 -19.75
C SER A 67 -22.35 -8.38 -18.74
N LEU A 68 -22.65 -9.57 -18.22
CA LEU A 68 -21.76 -10.34 -17.34
C LEU A 68 -20.35 -10.51 -17.95
N GLU A 69 -20.26 -10.67 -19.26
CA GLU A 69 -19.01 -10.74 -20.01
C GLU A 69 -18.19 -9.46 -19.90
N ALA A 70 -18.83 -8.30 -20.01
CA ALA A 70 -18.16 -7.00 -19.87
C ALA A 70 -17.65 -6.78 -18.44
N GLN A 71 -18.45 -7.18 -17.44
CA GLN A 71 -18.05 -7.12 -16.04
C GLN A 71 -16.86 -8.04 -15.75
N LEU A 72 -16.85 -9.25 -16.32
CA LEU A 72 -15.74 -10.19 -16.19
C LEU A 72 -14.45 -9.62 -16.77
N GLU A 73 -14.52 -9.02 -17.96
CA GLU A 73 -13.35 -8.43 -18.61
C GLU A 73 -12.82 -7.22 -17.83
N ALA A 74 -13.71 -6.35 -17.34
CA ALA A 74 -13.34 -5.23 -16.49
C ALA A 74 -12.66 -5.71 -15.19
N THR A 75 -13.19 -6.76 -14.56
CA THR A 75 -12.62 -7.34 -13.33
C THR A 75 -11.25 -7.99 -13.60
N LYS A 76 -11.09 -8.70 -14.72
CA LYS A 76 -9.81 -9.28 -15.16
C LYS A 76 -8.75 -8.21 -15.35
N ARG A 77 -9.10 -7.12 -16.04
CA ARG A 77 -8.21 -5.97 -16.22
C ARG A 77 -7.82 -5.35 -14.88
N LYS A 78 -8.78 -5.13 -13.98
CA LYS A 78 -8.48 -4.54 -12.66
C LYS A 78 -7.58 -5.44 -11.82
N ALA A 79 -7.81 -6.76 -11.83
CA ALA A 79 -6.94 -7.70 -11.12
C ALA A 79 -5.51 -7.72 -11.69
N ALA A 80 -5.34 -7.57 -13.00
CA ALA A 80 -4.02 -7.41 -13.59
C ALA A 80 -3.32 -6.13 -13.10
N GLU A 81 -4.06 -5.02 -12.96
CA GLU A 81 -3.54 -3.78 -12.35
C GLU A 81 -3.12 -3.98 -10.88
N VAL A 82 -3.93 -4.71 -10.08
CA VAL A 82 -3.59 -5.08 -8.69
C VAL A 82 -2.28 -5.85 -8.64
N ARG A 83 -2.10 -6.87 -9.48
CA ARG A 83 -0.84 -7.63 -9.54
C ARG A 83 0.33 -6.76 -9.97
N GLY A 84 0.11 -5.82 -10.87
CA GLY A 84 1.10 -4.82 -11.30
C GLY A 84 1.60 -3.93 -10.15
N LYS A 85 0.79 -3.70 -9.11
CA LYS A 85 1.18 -2.94 -7.91
C LYS A 85 2.13 -3.67 -6.96
N ARG A 86 2.49 -4.93 -7.23
CA ARG A 86 3.50 -5.65 -6.43
C ARG A 86 4.86 -4.93 -6.40
N GLY A 87 5.21 -4.22 -7.48
CA GLY A 87 6.44 -3.41 -7.52
C GLY A 87 6.43 -2.25 -6.52
N ASP A 88 5.30 -1.55 -6.41
CA ASP A 88 5.13 -0.45 -5.45
C ASP A 88 5.20 -0.97 -4.01
N LEU A 89 4.58 -2.13 -3.75
CA LEU A 89 4.64 -2.79 -2.45
C LEU A 89 6.06 -3.22 -2.10
N LYS A 90 6.81 -3.79 -3.04
CA LYS A 90 8.23 -4.15 -2.83
C LYS A 90 9.07 -2.92 -2.46
N ARG A 91 8.86 -1.78 -3.12
CA ARG A 91 9.58 -0.54 -2.78
C ARG A 91 9.30 -0.09 -1.34
N ILE A 92 8.07 -0.26 -0.86
CA ILE A 92 7.70 0.05 0.53
C ILE A 92 8.34 -0.96 1.50
N GLU A 93 8.39 -2.24 1.15
CA GLU A 93 9.11 -3.28 1.91
C GLU A 93 10.60 -2.93 2.05
N ASP A 94 11.26 -2.55 0.96
CA ASP A 94 12.67 -2.16 0.95
C ASP A 94 12.93 -0.89 1.81
N LEU A 95 12.07 0.14 1.69
CA LEU A 95 12.16 1.34 2.52
C LEU A 95 11.86 1.06 4.00
N GLY A 96 10.92 0.16 4.28
CA GLY A 96 10.60 -0.29 5.63
C GLY A 96 11.77 -1.00 6.30
N ALA A 97 12.45 -1.89 5.57
CA ALA A 97 13.67 -2.54 6.04
C ALA A 97 14.77 -1.53 6.37
N LEU A 98 14.97 -0.52 5.50
CA LEU A 98 15.92 0.56 5.77
C LEU A 98 15.58 1.37 7.03
N LEU A 99 14.30 1.66 7.28
CA LEU A 99 13.87 2.33 8.51
C LEU A 99 14.21 1.49 9.74
N GLU A 100 13.92 0.18 9.70
CA GLU A 100 14.24 -0.76 10.80
C GLU A 100 15.74 -0.88 11.04
N GLU A 101 16.55 -0.97 9.98
CA GLU A 101 18.01 -1.00 10.06
C GLU A 101 18.58 0.27 10.72
N GLN A 102 17.97 1.43 10.48
CA GLN A 102 18.33 2.70 11.12
C GLN A 102 17.68 2.91 12.52
N LEU A 103 16.97 1.89 13.03
CA LEU A 103 16.23 1.93 14.30
C LEU A 103 15.17 3.04 14.35
N ILE A 104 14.55 3.34 13.21
CA ILE A 104 13.46 4.29 13.08
C ILE A 104 12.14 3.52 13.14
N LEU A 105 11.49 3.57 14.31
CA LEU A 105 10.28 2.76 14.58
C LEU A 105 8.98 3.55 14.47
N ASP A 106 9.07 4.88 14.40
CA ASP A 106 7.94 5.79 14.31
C ASP A 106 7.99 6.61 13.01
N ASN A 107 6.83 6.86 12.42
CA ASN A 107 6.72 7.74 11.26
C ASN A 107 5.51 8.67 11.41
N ARG A 108 5.77 9.95 11.69
CA ARG A 108 4.72 10.97 11.84
C ARG A 108 3.99 11.35 10.55
N TYR A 109 4.47 10.89 9.39
CA TYR A 109 3.95 11.26 8.08
C TYR A 109 2.98 10.23 7.49
N THR A 110 2.86 9.05 8.10
CA THR A 110 1.92 8.01 7.69
C THR A 110 1.57 7.11 8.86
N GLU A 111 0.34 6.62 8.89
CA GLU A 111 -0.10 5.56 9.80
C GLU A 111 -0.05 4.17 9.14
N HIS A 112 0.35 4.10 7.87
CA HIS A 112 0.33 2.86 7.09
C HIS A 112 1.68 2.16 7.13
N GLY A 113 1.75 1.05 7.88
CA GLY A 113 2.93 0.20 7.94
C GLY A 113 3.02 -0.80 6.79
N THR A 114 4.25 -1.28 6.53
CA THR A 114 4.56 -2.27 5.48
C THR A 114 3.66 -3.49 5.54
N VAL A 115 3.54 -4.11 6.73
CA VAL A 115 2.72 -5.32 6.92
C VAL A 115 1.24 -5.06 6.64
N GLY A 116 0.72 -3.92 7.10
CA GLY A 116 -0.68 -3.55 6.87
C GLY A 116 -1.00 -3.35 5.39
N LEU A 117 -0.11 -2.69 4.65
CA LEU A 117 -0.25 -2.50 3.21
C LEU A 117 -0.14 -3.81 2.42
N ALA A 118 0.79 -4.69 2.80
CA ALA A 118 0.92 -6.01 2.20
C ALA A 118 -0.36 -6.83 2.38
N GLN A 119 -0.93 -6.84 3.58
CA GLN A 119 -2.20 -7.52 3.86
C GLN A 119 -3.38 -6.94 3.06
N GLN A 120 -3.48 -5.61 2.97
CA GLN A 120 -4.53 -4.96 2.17
C GLN A 120 -4.42 -5.32 0.69
N TRP A 121 -3.20 -5.35 0.14
CA TRP A 121 -2.95 -5.76 -1.24
C TRP A 121 -3.33 -7.23 -1.47
N ASP A 122 -2.93 -8.14 -0.59
CA ASP A 122 -3.24 -9.57 -0.68
C ASP A 122 -4.77 -9.81 -0.63
N GLN A 123 -5.46 -9.13 0.29
CA GLN A 123 -6.92 -9.18 0.39
C GLN A 123 -7.60 -8.69 -0.90
N LEU A 124 -7.06 -7.66 -1.54
CA LEU A 124 -7.59 -7.08 -2.76
C LEU A 124 -7.38 -8.01 -3.96
N ASP A 125 -6.21 -8.64 -4.10
CA ASP A 125 -5.95 -9.63 -5.15
C ASP A 125 -6.87 -10.86 -4.99
N GLN A 126 -7.05 -11.34 -3.76
CA GLN A 126 -8.00 -12.42 -3.46
C GLN A 126 -9.46 -12.04 -3.74
N LEU A 127 -9.85 -10.79 -3.46
CA LEU A 127 -11.17 -10.29 -3.82
C LEU A 127 -11.37 -10.33 -5.34
N GLY A 128 -10.41 -9.81 -6.10
CA GLY A 128 -10.46 -9.84 -7.57
C GLY A 128 -10.56 -11.26 -8.14
N MET A 129 -9.84 -12.22 -7.57
CA MET A 129 -9.93 -13.64 -7.97
C MET A 129 -11.32 -14.23 -7.70
N ARG A 130 -11.89 -13.98 -6.52
CA ARG A 130 -13.23 -14.48 -6.17
C ARG A 130 -14.31 -13.89 -7.06
N MET A 131 -14.22 -12.60 -7.38
CA MET A 131 -15.18 -11.93 -8.26
C MET A 131 -15.14 -12.49 -9.70
N GLN A 132 -13.94 -12.69 -10.26
CA GLN A 132 -13.80 -13.32 -11.58
C GLN A 132 -14.41 -14.71 -11.60
N HIS A 133 -14.11 -15.52 -10.59
CA HIS A 133 -14.65 -16.88 -10.50
C HIS A 133 -16.17 -16.89 -10.40
N ASN A 134 -16.74 -15.98 -9.61
CA ASN A 134 -18.19 -15.86 -9.46
C ASN A 134 -18.87 -15.45 -10.78
N LEU A 135 -18.33 -14.47 -11.51
CA LEU A 135 -18.84 -14.05 -12.81
C LEU A 135 -18.75 -15.18 -13.85
N GLU A 136 -17.65 -15.92 -13.88
CA GLU A 136 -17.48 -17.08 -14.78
C GLU A 136 -18.54 -18.16 -14.50
N GLN A 137 -18.82 -18.46 -13.23
CA GLN A 137 -19.88 -19.40 -12.85
C GLN A 137 -21.27 -18.90 -13.26
N GLN A 138 -21.57 -17.61 -13.08
CA GLN A 138 -22.85 -17.03 -13.49
C GLN A 138 -23.07 -17.11 -15.01
N ILE A 139 -22.03 -16.78 -15.80
CA ILE A 139 -22.07 -16.89 -17.27
C ILE A 139 -22.30 -18.34 -17.69
N GLN A 140 -21.59 -19.28 -17.06
CA GLN A 140 -21.75 -20.71 -17.36
C GLN A 140 -23.16 -21.21 -17.02
N ALA A 141 -23.70 -20.84 -15.86
CA ALA A 141 -25.06 -21.19 -15.45
C ALA A 141 -26.11 -20.61 -16.41
N ARG A 142 -25.96 -19.35 -16.84
CA ARG A 142 -26.83 -18.72 -17.85
C ARG A 142 -26.80 -19.49 -19.17
N ASN A 143 -25.60 -19.85 -19.66
CA ASN A 143 -25.43 -20.57 -20.91
C ASN A 143 -25.98 -22.01 -20.87
N GLN A 144 -25.93 -22.68 -19.71
CA GLN A 144 -26.46 -24.03 -19.53
C GLN A 144 -27.98 -24.08 -19.31
N SER A 145 -28.54 -23.08 -18.64
CA SER A 145 -29.97 -23.02 -18.33
C SER A 145 -30.82 -22.50 -19.49
N GLY A 146 -30.22 -21.81 -20.48
CA GLY A 146 -30.97 -21.19 -21.57
C GLY A 146 -31.87 -20.02 -21.12
N VAL A 147 -31.71 -19.59 -19.87
CA VAL A 147 -32.54 -18.56 -19.22
C VAL A 147 -31.98 -17.18 -19.56
N THR A 148 -32.83 -16.33 -20.15
CA THR A 148 -32.51 -14.95 -20.54
C THR A 148 -32.42 -14.02 -19.33
N GLU A 149 -31.70 -12.91 -19.51
CA GLU A 149 -31.28 -11.91 -18.50
C GLU A 149 -32.40 -11.47 -17.53
N ASP A 150 -33.66 -11.43 -17.97
CA ASP A 150 -34.81 -11.01 -17.17
C ASP A 150 -35.16 -11.95 -16.01
N ALA A 151 -34.92 -13.25 -16.13
CA ALA A 151 -35.29 -14.22 -15.09
C ALA A 151 -34.22 -14.40 -13.99
N LEU A 152 -32.98 -13.96 -14.22
CA LEU A 152 -31.91 -13.95 -13.22
C LEU A 152 -32.00 -12.73 -12.28
N LYS A 153 -32.63 -11.63 -12.73
CA LYS A 153 -32.86 -10.43 -11.91
C LYS A 153 -33.98 -10.61 -10.87
N GLU A 154 -34.89 -11.56 -11.03
CA GLU A 154 -36.02 -11.78 -10.10
C GLU A 154 -35.64 -12.53 -8.80
N PHE A 155 -34.40 -13.04 -8.67
CA PHE A 155 -33.95 -13.78 -7.48
C PHE A 155 -32.88 -13.06 -6.65
N SER A 156 -32.57 -11.80 -6.97
CA SER A 156 -31.63 -10.94 -6.23
C SER A 156 -32.36 -9.86 -5.45
#